data_AF-A0A7Z9JPR7-F1
#
_entry.id   AF-A0A7Z9JPR7-F1
#
_cell.length_a   1.000
_cell.length_b   1.000
_cell.length_c   1.000
_cell.angle_alpha   90.00
_cell.angle_beta   90.00
_cell.angle_gamma   90.00
#
_symmetry.space_group_name_H-M   'P 1'
#
loop_
_entity.id
_entity.type
_entity.pdbx_description
1 polymer ?
#
loop_
_entity_poly.entity_id
_entity_poly.type
_entity_poly.pdbx_seq_one_letter_code
_entity_poly.pdbx_strand_id
1 'polypeptide(L)'
;MFDDLRAAFREAIENFNKELNRDEVPQTVDDLIGAMKNEVADVTSQIGALESQISRARDRMAEERREAKTCHRRAKIAHGIGDTETATVAAQYAEKHEEHVRVLKNKIDALGAELIFLGEEVEEMAEKVEEAQATRHSLSVNHVRGETPDSISTAE
;
A
#
# COMPACT_ATOMS: atom_id res chain seq x y z
N MET A 1 -12.04 -3.93 5.32
CA MET A 1 -10.70 -4.51 5.11
C MET A 1 -9.61 -3.55 5.54
N PHE A 2 -9.42 -2.39 4.90
CA PHE A 2 -8.44 -1.38 5.36
C PHE A 2 -8.74 -0.81 6.75
N ASP A 3 -10.01 -0.52 7.04
CA ASP A 3 -10.42 -0.07 8.37
C ASP A 3 -10.16 -1.15 9.44
N ASP A 4 -10.18 -2.43 9.06
CA ASP A 4 -9.94 -3.55 9.96
C ASP A 4 -8.44 -3.68 10.28
N LEU A 5 -7.58 -3.52 9.27
CA LEU A 5 -6.12 -3.45 9.41
C LEU A 5 -5.71 -2.28 10.33
N ARG A 6 -6.28 -1.09 10.08
CA ARG A 6 -6.07 0.09 10.94
C ARG A 6 -6.52 -0.13 12.38
N ALA A 7 -7.69 -0.74 12.57
CA ALA A 7 -8.21 -1.02 13.90
C ALA A 7 -7.28 -1.96 14.66
N ALA A 8 -6.80 -3.02 14.00
CA ALA A 8 -5.83 -3.95 14.56
C ALA A 8 -4.50 -3.26 14.93
N PHE A 9 -3.97 -2.37 14.08
CA PHE A 9 -2.74 -1.63 14.37
C PHE A 9 -2.89 -0.66 15.55
N ARG A 10 -4.01 0.06 15.61
CA ARG A 10 -4.31 0.97 16.74
C ARG A 10 -4.46 0.22 18.03
N GLU A 11 -5.19 -0.89 18.00
CA GLU A 11 -5.32 -1.80 19.14
C GLU A 11 -3.95 -2.32 19.57
N ALA A 12 -3.06 -2.64 18.62
CA ALA A 12 -1.70 -3.05 18.93
C ALA A 12 -0.90 -1.96 19.64
N ILE A 13 -0.99 -0.70 19.21
CA ILE A 13 -0.32 0.43 19.88
C ILE A 13 -0.89 0.67 21.28
N GLU A 14 -2.21 0.63 21.43
CA GLU A 14 -2.87 0.85 22.71
C GLU A 14 -2.47 -0.21 23.73
N ASN A 15 -2.45 -1.48 23.30
CA ASN A 15 -1.97 -2.58 24.12
C ASN A 15 -0.47 -2.41 24.45
N PHE A 16 0.34 -1.88 23.54
CA PHE A 16 1.78 -1.72 23.77
C PHE A 16 2.04 -0.68 24.85
N ASN A 17 1.36 0.47 24.72
CA ASN A 17 1.43 1.54 25.71
C ASN A 17 0.92 1.09 27.08
N LYS A 18 -0.11 0.25 27.12
CA LYS A 18 -0.64 -0.29 28.37
C LYS A 18 0.35 -1.27 29.02
N GLU A 19 0.97 -2.14 28.25
CA GLU A 19 1.89 -3.15 28.77
C GLU A 19 3.24 -2.54 29.19
N LEU A 20 3.65 -1.43 28.55
CA LEU A 20 4.80 -0.62 28.95
C LEU A 20 4.67 0.00 30.35
N ASN A 21 3.45 0.26 30.82
CA ASN A 21 3.21 0.89 32.13
C ASN A 21 3.21 -0.12 33.29
N ARG A 22 3.63 -1.38 33.05
CA ARG A 22 3.70 -2.45 34.07
C ARG A 22 5.15 -2.60 34.56
N ASP A 23 5.32 -3.03 35.83
CA ASP A 23 6.62 -3.06 36.52
C ASP A 23 7.66 -4.03 35.91
N GLU A 24 7.24 -5.00 35.09
CA GLU A 24 8.11 -5.88 34.29
C GLU A 24 7.71 -5.77 32.82
N VAL A 25 8.70 -5.68 31.90
CA VAL A 25 8.45 -5.68 30.45
C VAL A 25 8.19 -7.12 29.99
N PRO A 26 6.93 -7.52 29.74
CA PRO A 26 6.61 -8.93 29.52
C PRO A 26 6.90 -9.35 28.07
N GLN A 27 7.04 -10.66 27.83
CA GLN A 27 7.14 -11.24 26.47
C GLN A 27 6.02 -10.77 25.52
N THR A 28 4.87 -10.39 26.07
CA THR A 28 3.73 -9.84 25.32
C THR A 28 4.07 -8.59 24.52
N VAL A 29 5.09 -7.82 24.90
CA VAL A 29 5.57 -6.64 24.17
C VAL A 29 6.25 -7.03 22.85
N ASP A 30 6.98 -8.15 22.84
CA ASP A 30 7.64 -8.65 21.62
C ASP A 30 6.62 -9.21 20.63
N ASP A 31 5.63 -9.93 21.12
CA ASP A 31 4.52 -10.44 20.30
C ASP A 31 3.76 -9.29 19.62
N LEU A 32 3.61 -8.17 20.33
CA LEU A 32 2.90 -7.00 19.86
C LEU A 32 3.67 -6.21 18.81
N ILE A 33 4.97 -6.01 19.01
CA ILE A 33 5.86 -5.48 17.97
C ILE A 33 5.84 -6.41 16.74
N GLY A 34 5.78 -7.73 16.95
CA GLY A 34 5.60 -8.72 15.90
C GLY A 34 4.31 -8.52 15.11
N ALA A 35 3.18 -8.33 15.80
CA ALA A 35 1.89 -8.04 15.17
C ALA A 35 1.92 -6.74 14.37
N MET A 36 2.49 -5.66 14.93
CA MET A 36 2.64 -4.38 14.23
C MET A 36 3.48 -4.50 12.95
N LYS A 37 4.56 -5.31 12.96
CA LYS A 37 5.38 -5.58 11.77
C LYS A 37 4.64 -6.35 10.69
N ASN A 38 3.85 -7.34 11.09
CA ASN A 38 3.04 -8.11 10.13
C ASN A 38 2.04 -7.19 9.44
N GLU A 39 1.43 -6.27 10.19
CA GLU A 39 0.49 -5.29 9.66
C GLU A 39 1.14 -4.36 8.61
N VAL A 40 2.34 -3.86 8.89
CA VAL A 40 3.14 -3.08 7.93
C VAL A 40 3.44 -3.89 6.67
N ALA A 41 3.79 -5.18 6.82
CA ALA A 41 4.06 -6.06 5.70
C ALA A 41 2.80 -6.31 4.85
N ASP A 42 1.63 -6.45 5.48
CA ASP A 42 0.35 -6.65 4.79
C ASP A 42 -0.06 -5.41 4.00
N VAL A 43 0.10 -4.21 4.55
CA VAL A 43 -0.15 -2.95 3.83
C VAL A 43 0.85 -2.80 2.67
N THR A 44 2.13 -3.11 2.88
CA THR A 44 3.16 -3.08 1.83
C THR A 44 2.82 -4.02 0.67
N SER A 45 2.32 -5.23 0.98
CA SER A 45 1.85 -6.19 -0.03
C SER A 45 0.67 -5.63 -0.85
N GLN A 46 -0.26 -4.94 -0.19
CA GLN A 46 -1.39 -4.30 -0.85
C GLN A 46 -0.95 -3.15 -1.78
N ILE A 47 0.03 -2.35 -1.38
CA ILE A 47 0.65 -1.32 -2.24
C ILE A 47 1.21 -1.98 -3.50
N GLY A 48 2.01 -3.05 -3.38
CA GLY A 48 2.54 -3.77 -4.53
C GLY A 48 1.45 -4.33 -5.45
N ALA A 49 0.33 -4.79 -4.89
CA ALA A 49 -0.83 -5.23 -5.66
C ALA A 49 -1.48 -4.08 -6.43
N LEU A 50 -1.59 -2.88 -5.85
CA LEU A 50 -2.10 -1.68 -6.52
C LEU A 50 -1.19 -1.21 -7.65
N GLU A 51 0.12 -1.16 -7.44
CA GLU A 51 1.10 -0.83 -8.49
C GLU A 51 0.96 -1.77 -9.69
N SER A 52 0.83 -3.08 -9.40
CA SER A 52 0.62 -4.10 -10.41
C SER A 52 -0.69 -3.90 -11.18
N GLN A 53 -1.77 -3.49 -10.49
CA GLN A 53 -3.04 -3.15 -11.13
C GLN A 53 -2.95 -1.90 -12.01
N ILE A 54 -2.25 -0.86 -11.54
CA ILE A 54 -2.00 0.37 -12.31
C ILE A 54 -1.21 0.06 -13.58
N SER A 55 -0.14 -0.75 -13.45
CA SER A 55 0.68 -1.16 -14.60
C SER A 55 -0.16 -1.87 -15.66
N ARG A 56 -0.94 -2.89 -15.27
CA ARG A 56 -1.86 -3.59 -16.18
C ARG A 56 -2.91 -2.66 -16.81
N ALA A 57 -3.42 -1.70 -16.05
CA ALA A 57 -4.39 -0.73 -16.57
C ALA A 57 -3.77 0.21 -17.61
N ARG A 58 -2.51 0.61 -17.41
CA ARG A 58 -1.74 1.41 -18.39
C ARG A 58 -1.51 0.64 -19.68
N ASP A 59 -1.12 -0.64 -19.58
CA ASP A 59 -0.92 -1.50 -20.76
C ASP A 59 -2.21 -1.66 -21.57
N ARG A 60 -3.32 -1.94 -20.89
CA ARG A 60 -4.64 -2.01 -21.54
C ARG A 60 -5.03 -0.68 -22.16
N MET A 61 -4.81 0.44 -21.47
CA MET A 61 -5.11 1.76 -22.01
C MET A 61 -4.30 2.04 -23.28
N ALA A 62 -3.04 1.61 -23.33
CA ALA A 62 -2.21 1.74 -24.52
C ALA A 62 -2.73 0.88 -25.68
N GLU A 63 -3.24 -0.33 -25.40
CA GLU A 63 -3.88 -1.19 -26.39
C GLU A 63 -5.15 -0.56 -26.97
N GLU A 64 -6.06 -0.14 -26.10
CA GLU A 64 -7.31 0.51 -26.52
C GLU A 64 -7.06 1.76 -27.39
N ARG A 65 -6.01 2.53 -27.07
CA ARG A 65 -5.58 3.67 -27.90
C ARG A 65 -5.08 3.23 -29.27
N ARG A 66 -4.39 2.09 -29.39
CA ARG A 66 -3.93 1.57 -30.69
C ARG A 66 -5.11 1.05 -31.52
N GLU A 67 -6.05 0.37 -30.89
CA GLU A 67 -7.27 -0.11 -31.55
C GLU A 67 -8.15 1.04 -32.05
N ALA A 68 -8.38 2.06 -31.22
CA ALA A 68 -9.10 3.28 -31.63
C ALA A 68 -8.49 3.91 -32.90
N LYS A 69 -7.15 4.07 -32.93
CA LYS A 69 -6.43 4.61 -34.10
C LYS A 69 -6.58 3.72 -35.34
N THR A 70 -6.56 2.40 -35.17
CA THR A 70 -6.76 1.45 -36.26
C THR A 70 -8.19 1.56 -36.82
N CYS A 71 -9.20 1.63 -35.96
CA CYS A 71 -10.59 1.83 -36.36
C CYS A 71 -10.79 3.17 -37.09
N HIS A 72 -10.23 4.27 -36.59
CA HIS A 72 -10.27 5.57 -37.28
C HIS A 72 -9.65 5.52 -38.67
N ARG A 73 -8.49 4.86 -38.81
CA ARG A 73 -7.84 4.70 -40.12
C ARG A 73 -8.72 3.89 -41.07
N ARG A 74 -9.33 2.80 -40.59
CA ARG A 74 -10.25 1.96 -41.39
C ARG A 74 -11.49 2.74 -41.81
N ALA A 75 -12.09 3.51 -40.91
CA ALA A 75 -13.24 4.35 -41.21
C ALA A 75 -12.94 5.35 -42.34
N LYS A 76 -11.76 6.01 -42.26
CA LYS A 76 -11.31 6.95 -43.29
C LYS A 76 -11.10 6.28 -44.66
N ILE A 77 -10.51 5.07 -44.68
CA ILE A 77 -10.30 4.32 -45.93
C ILE A 77 -11.64 3.92 -46.55
N ALA A 78 -12.55 3.33 -45.75
CA ALA A 78 -13.86 2.90 -46.20
C ALA A 78 -14.68 4.07 -46.76
N HIS A 79 -14.65 5.21 -46.07
CA HIS A 79 -15.30 6.43 -46.55
C HIS A 79 -14.73 6.90 -47.89
N GLY A 80 -13.40 6.86 -48.06
CA GLY A 80 -12.73 7.26 -49.30
C GLY A 80 -13.06 6.41 -50.53
N ILE A 81 -13.54 5.18 -50.33
CA ILE A 81 -13.97 4.27 -51.41
C ILE A 81 -15.50 4.18 -51.56
N GLY A 82 -16.25 5.00 -50.81
CA GLY A 82 -17.72 5.00 -50.84
C GLY A 82 -18.40 3.88 -50.04
N ASP A 83 -17.63 3.10 -49.27
CA ASP A 83 -18.17 2.09 -48.35
C ASP A 83 -18.61 2.78 -47.05
N THR A 84 -19.84 3.30 -47.08
CA THR A 84 -20.42 4.06 -45.96
C THR A 84 -20.77 3.19 -44.76
N GLU A 85 -21.13 1.93 -44.98
CA GLU A 85 -21.47 0.99 -43.91
C GLU A 85 -20.22 0.65 -43.08
N THR A 86 -19.14 0.21 -43.74
CA THR A 86 -17.88 -0.09 -43.05
C THR A 86 -17.31 1.16 -42.38
N ALA A 87 -17.43 2.33 -43.01
CA ALA A 87 -16.98 3.58 -42.41
C ALA A 87 -17.71 3.87 -41.09
N THR A 88 -19.04 3.69 -41.08
CA THR A 88 -19.88 3.92 -39.90
C THR A 88 -19.55 2.94 -38.78
N VAL A 89 -19.47 1.64 -39.10
CA VAL A 89 -19.15 0.60 -38.11
C VAL A 89 -17.77 0.85 -37.51
N ALA A 90 -16.75 1.10 -38.34
CA ALA A 90 -15.41 1.37 -37.84
C ALA A 90 -15.35 2.61 -36.94
N ALA A 91 -16.10 3.68 -37.25
CA ALA A 91 -16.19 4.86 -36.39
C ALA A 91 -16.83 4.55 -35.02
N GLN A 92 -17.91 3.75 -34.99
CA GLN A 92 -18.55 3.34 -33.73
C GLN A 92 -17.62 2.51 -32.84
N TYR A 93 -16.82 1.61 -33.44
CA TYR A 93 -15.82 0.86 -32.67
C TYR A 93 -14.70 1.76 -32.15
N ALA A 94 -14.24 2.74 -32.95
CA ALA A 94 -13.26 3.72 -32.50
C ALA A 94 -13.75 4.48 -31.25
N GLU A 95 -15.00 4.93 -31.26
CA GLU A 95 -15.62 5.62 -30.13
C GLU A 95 -15.69 4.74 -28.87
N LYS A 96 -16.04 3.46 -29.00
CA LYS A 96 -16.04 2.50 -27.89
C LYS A 96 -14.66 2.32 -27.27
N HIS A 97 -13.62 2.19 -28.11
CA HIS A 97 -12.24 2.10 -27.62
C HIS A 97 -11.82 3.39 -26.89
N GLU A 98 -12.19 4.56 -27.41
CA GLU A 98 -11.92 5.85 -26.76
C GLU A 98 -12.67 6.02 -25.42
N GLU A 99 -13.89 5.52 -25.33
CA GLU A 99 -14.62 5.44 -24.06
C GLU A 99 -13.89 4.53 -23.06
N HIS A 100 -13.44 3.37 -23.49
CA HIS A 100 -12.71 2.45 -22.62
C HIS A 100 -11.37 3.07 -22.14
N VAL A 101 -10.68 3.83 -23.00
CA VAL A 101 -9.50 4.63 -22.61
C VAL A 101 -9.84 5.61 -21.50
N ARG A 102 -10.98 6.31 -21.57
CA ARG A 102 -11.42 7.24 -20.51
C ARG A 102 -11.67 6.52 -19.19
N VAL A 103 -12.35 5.37 -19.24
CA VAL A 103 -12.59 4.54 -18.05
C VAL A 103 -11.29 4.06 -17.42
N LEU A 104 -10.35 3.55 -18.24
CA LEU A 104 -9.05 3.09 -17.75
C LEU A 104 -8.20 4.21 -17.16
N LYS A 105 -8.25 5.41 -17.76
CA LYS A 105 -7.60 6.59 -17.18
C LYS A 105 -8.18 6.91 -15.80
N ASN A 106 -9.50 6.99 -15.66
CA ASN A 106 -10.14 7.25 -14.37
C ASN A 106 -9.78 6.18 -13.33
N LYS A 107 -9.69 4.91 -13.75
CA LYS A 107 -9.23 3.83 -12.89
C LYS A 107 -7.78 4.01 -12.43
N ILE A 108 -6.87 4.39 -13.33
CA ILE A 108 -5.47 4.66 -12.99
C ILE A 108 -5.38 5.81 -11.99
N ASP A 109 -6.14 6.88 -12.22
CA ASP A 109 -6.15 8.07 -11.35
C ASP A 109 -6.66 7.70 -9.95
N ALA A 110 -7.75 6.91 -9.85
CA ALA A 110 -8.30 6.44 -8.58
C ALA A 110 -7.34 5.52 -7.82
N LEU A 111 -6.74 4.53 -8.50
CA LEU A 111 -5.77 3.63 -7.89
C LEU A 111 -4.49 4.37 -7.46
N GLY A 112 -4.09 5.40 -8.22
CA GLY A 112 -2.95 6.25 -7.88
C GLY A 112 -3.19 7.09 -6.62
N ALA A 113 -4.41 7.59 -6.43
CA ALA A 113 -4.79 8.28 -5.20
C ALA A 113 -4.75 7.35 -3.98
N GLU A 114 -5.25 6.12 -4.13
CA GLU A 114 -5.18 5.10 -3.07
C GLU A 114 -3.73 4.75 -2.70
N LEU A 115 -2.86 4.62 -3.70
CA LEU A 115 -1.44 4.34 -3.49
C LEU A 115 -0.75 5.43 -2.65
N ILE A 116 -1.08 6.70 -2.89
CA ILE A 116 -0.53 7.82 -2.10
C ILE A 116 -0.98 7.68 -0.64
N PHE A 117 -2.28 7.46 -0.42
CA PHE A 117 -2.84 7.34 0.92
C PHE A 117 -2.23 6.17 1.72
N LEU A 118 -2.09 5.00 1.09
CA LEU A 118 -1.45 3.85 1.72
C LEU A 118 0.06 4.01 1.91
N GLY A 119 0.71 4.76 1.01
CA GLY A 119 2.13 5.10 1.12
C GLY A 119 2.42 5.94 2.36
N GLU A 120 1.63 6.99 2.59
CA GLU A 120 1.72 7.82 3.80
C GLU A 120 1.44 7.00 5.06
N GLU A 121 0.43 6.13 5.01
CA GLU A 121 0.03 5.30 6.15
C GLU A 121 1.11 4.27 6.54
N VAL A 122 1.70 3.56 5.57
CA VAL A 122 2.72 2.55 5.86
C VAL A 122 4.00 3.19 6.40
N GLU A 123 4.31 4.42 5.99
CA GLU A 123 5.42 5.22 6.55
C GLU A 123 5.16 5.52 8.03
N GLU A 124 3.98 6.07 8.37
CA GLU A 124 3.60 6.32 9.77
C GLU A 124 3.60 5.05 10.64
N MET A 125 3.14 3.92 10.09
CA MET A 125 3.14 2.65 10.81
C MET A 125 4.56 2.13 11.03
N ALA A 126 5.44 2.26 10.04
CA ALA A 126 6.83 1.86 10.14
C ALA A 126 7.59 2.68 11.20
N GLU A 127 7.37 4.00 11.24
CA GLU A 127 7.93 4.88 12.28
C GLU A 127 7.51 4.42 13.68
N LYS A 128 6.23 4.13 13.90
CA LYS A 128 5.72 3.65 15.20
C LYS A 128 6.27 2.29 15.59
N VAL A 129 6.53 1.41 14.63
CA VAL A 129 7.21 0.13 14.88
C VAL A 129 8.65 0.38 15.35
N GLU A 130 9.37 1.30 14.70
CA GLU A 130 10.74 1.64 15.08
C GLU A 130 10.81 2.26 16.48
N GLU A 131 9.90 3.19 16.80
CA GLU A 131 9.77 3.79 18.13
C GLU A 131 9.48 2.74 19.21
N ALA A 132 8.56 1.81 18.94
CA ALA A 132 8.23 0.72 19.86
C ALA A 132 9.45 -0.19 20.11
N GLN A 133 10.21 -0.51 19.05
CA GLN A 133 11.44 -1.30 19.17
C GLN A 133 12.53 -0.58 19.97
N ALA A 134 12.75 0.71 19.72
CA ALA A 134 13.74 1.51 20.44
C ALA A 134 13.38 1.62 21.93
N THR A 135 12.11 1.86 22.23
CA THR A 135 11.59 1.92 23.61
C THR A 135 11.81 0.59 24.32
N ARG A 136 11.42 -0.54 23.71
CA ARG A 136 11.65 -1.88 24.25
C ARG A 136 13.13 -2.16 24.51
N HIS A 137 14.02 -1.78 23.58
CA HIS A 137 15.46 -1.98 23.75
C HIS A 137 16.02 -1.17 24.92
N SER A 138 15.62 0.08 25.06
CA SER A 138 16.06 0.94 26.17
C SER A 138 15.66 0.41 27.55
N LEU A 139 14.45 -0.14 27.67
CA LEU A 139 13.95 -0.73 28.91
C LEU A 139 14.69 -2.01 29.28
N SER A 140 14.97 -2.87 28.30
CA SER A 140 15.78 -4.07 28.50
C SER A 140 17.19 -3.72 28.99
N VAL A 141 17.84 -2.70 28.42
CA VAL A 141 19.19 -2.26 28.85
C VAL A 141 19.18 -1.70 30.28
N ASN A 142 18.14 -0.93 30.65
CA ASN A 142 18.02 -0.37 31.99
C ASN A 142 17.76 -1.44 33.07
N HIS A 143 16.96 -2.47 32.74
CA HIS A 143 16.75 -3.62 33.63
C HIS A 143 18.07 -4.37 33.90
N VAL A 144 18.85 -4.68 32.84
CA VAL A 144 20.16 -5.34 32.98
C VAL A 144 21.15 -4.52 33.84
N ARG A 145 21.10 -3.18 33.78
CA ARG A 145 21.93 -2.29 34.61
C ARG A 145 21.44 -2.17 36.06
N GLY A 146 20.14 -2.26 36.30
CA GLY A 146 19.56 -2.23 37.65
C GLY A 146 19.77 -3.53 38.42
N GLU A 147 19.94 -4.66 37.71
CA GLU A 147 20.18 -5.98 38.30
C GLU A 147 21.65 -6.26 38.64
N THR A 148 22.62 -5.46 38.18
CA THR A 148 24.00 -5.55 38.68
C THR A 148 24.11 -4.89 40.05
N PRO A 149 24.20 -5.65 41.17
CA PRO A 149 24.42 -5.04 42.47
C PRO A 149 25.89 -4.64 42.53
N ASP A 150 26.13 -3.40 42.95
CA ASP A 150 27.44 -2.83 43.25
C ASP A 150 28.13 -3.64 44.38
N SER A 151 28.66 -4.82 44.03
CA SER A 151 29.38 -5.73 44.92
C SER A 151 30.86 -5.43 44.87
N ILE A 152 31.22 -4.16 45.12
CA ILE A 152 32.58 -3.78 45.50
C ILE A 152 32.46 -2.91 46.75
N SER A 153 32.10 -3.53 47.88
CA SER A 153 32.33 -2.95 49.20
C SER A 153 33.28 -3.86 49.97
N THR A 154 34.56 -3.47 49.92
CA THR A 154 35.52 -3.42 51.03
C THR A 154 35.41 -4.48 52.13
N ALA A 155 36.42 -5.35 52.21
CA ALA A 155 36.86 -5.93 53.47
C ALA A 155 38.38 -5.73 53.59
N GLU A 156 38.75 -5.06 54.69
CA GLU A 156 40.11 -4.76 55.18
C GLU A 156 40.94 -6.02 55.49
#